data_AF-M8BE91-F1
#
_entry.id   AF-M8BE91-F1
#
_cell.length_a   1.000
_cell.length_b   1.000
_cell.length_c   1.000
_cell.angle_alpha   90.00
_cell.angle_beta   90.00
_cell.angle_gamma   90.00
#
_symmetry.space_group_name_H-M   'P 1'
#
loop_
_entity.id
_entity.type
_entity.pdbx_description
1 polymer ?
#
loop_
_entity_poly.entity_id
_entity_poly.type
_entity_poly.pdbx_seq_one_letter_code
_entity_poly.pdbx_strand_id
1 'polypeptide(L)'
;MENACTNLNQVVHSVRLLKIDGFSLTVNLSSEYRFTSRWNVDGYDLELRIYLAANTSYPVGNKFVSLRFMFLSKARTECGVPVSLACQLVDPSGELEPFKEDSVSETFFAPHYFKELFLVNRKSIPSAYLRDDSLTLRCAITMLKELPAQTIPAEEVSGFQGPVLFGDMKEKCSQRVAVKDMEMAAFRAMLHFIYTDTVPELDQPLEVVVTLAQHLLAAADWYGLDRLKLICEVKLSGGITVDTAATTLALADQHNCWKLKAKCVKSIVSTPAVLDDVLATEGYRHLEASCPSVFD
;
A
#
# COMPACT_ATOMS: atom_id res chain seq x y z
N MET A 1 -22.71 -35.59 16.38
CA MET A 1 -22.28 -34.59 15.39
C MET A 1 -20.97 -34.04 15.90
N GLU A 2 -19.87 -34.49 15.31
CA GLU A 2 -18.50 -34.25 15.77
C GLU A 2 -18.08 -32.81 15.47
N ASN A 3 -17.49 -32.15 16.47
CA ASN A 3 -16.87 -30.84 16.33
C ASN A 3 -15.66 -30.95 15.39
N ALA A 4 -15.80 -30.52 14.15
CA ALA A 4 -14.67 -30.27 13.26
C ALA A 4 -13.94 -29.01 13.73
N CYS A 5 -13.00 -29.18 14.66
CA CYS A 5 -11.98 -28.18 14.94
C CYS A 5 -11.04 -28.12 13.73
N THR A 6 -11.33 -27.22 12.80
CA THR A 6 -10.49 -26.99 11.63
C THR A 6 -9.16 -26.39 12.10
N ASN A 7 -8.09 -27.16 11.90
CA ASN A 7 -6.73 -26.89 12.33
C ASN A 7 -6.24 -25.52 11.79
N LEU A 8 -6.20 -24.49 12.65
CA LEU A 8 -5.62 -23.19 12.33
C LEU A 8 -4.09 -23.29 12.32
N ASN A 9 -3.49 -22.99 11.16
CA ASN A 9 -2.09 -22.61 10.94
C ASN A 9 -1.06 -23.77 10.90
N GLN A 10 -0.84 -24.36 9.71
CA GLN A 10 0.43 -25.03 9.46
C GLN A 10 1.54 -23.97 9.37
N VAL A 11 2.40 -23.91 10.40
CA VAL A 11 3.51 -22.97 10.50
C VAL A 11 4.83 -23.72 10.32
N VAL A 12 5.72 -23.22 9.47
CA VAL A 12 7.10 -23.71 9.35
C VAL A 12 8.02 -22.73 10.05
N HIS A 13 8.81 -23.22 10.99
CA HIS A 13 9.70 -22.41 11.81
C HIS A 13 11.14 -22.90 11.66
N SER A 14 12.08 -21.97 11.46
CA SER A 14 13.51 -22.25 11.33
C SER A 14 14.30 -21.28 12.19
N VAL A 15 15.27 -21.77 12.95
CA VAL A 15 16.09 -20.95 13.86
C VAL A 15 17.57 -21.21 13.60
N ARG A 16 18.38 -20.16 13.60
CA ARG A 16 19.84 -20.27 13.52
C ARG A 16 20.53 -19.23 14.39
N LEU A 17 21.67 -19.64 14.93
CA LEU A 17 22.64 -18.77 15.56
C LEU A 17 23.63 -18.28 14.51
N LEU A 18 23.78 -16.96 14.41
CA LEU A 18 24.67 -16.29 13.47
C LEU A 18 25.74 -15.56 14.27
N LYS A 19 26.95 -16.14 14.30
CA LYS A 19 28.13 -15.52 14.90
C LYS A 19 28.81 -14.62 13.88
N ILE A 20 29.14 -13.42 14.29
CA ILE A 20 29.75 -12.38 13.47
C ILE A 20 31.05 -11.96 14.16
N ASP A 21 32.18 -12.38 13.61
CA ASP A 21 33.50 -12.03 14.14
C ASP A 21 33.96 -10.65 13.63
N GLY A 22 34.81 -9.98 14.41
CA GLY A 22 35.37 -8.66 14.04
C GLY A 22 34.37 -7.52 14.18
N PHE A 23 33.48 -7.60 15.18
CA PHE A 23 32.43 -6.59 15.39
C PHE A 23 33.03 -5.19 15.49
N SER A 24 34.09 -4.98 16.27
CA SER A 24 34.76 -3.69 16.45
C SER A 24 35.28 -3.07 15.14
N LEU A 25 35.75 -3.90 14.21
CA LEU A 25 36.29 -3.47 12.91
C LEU A 25 35.21 -2.95 11.96
N THR A 26 33.95 -3.30 12.20
CA THR A 26 32.82 -2.94 11.33
C THR A 26 32.35 -1.48 11.50
N VAL A 27 32.91 -0.73 12.44
CA VAL A 27 32.57 0.69 12.69
C VAL A 27 32.85 1.58 11.47
N ASN A 28 33.91 1.29 10.72
CA ASN A 28 34.39 2.12 9.61
C ASN A 28 34.17 1.48 8.23
N LEU A 29 33.50 0.33 8.19
CA LEU A 29 33.22 -0.34 6.91
C LEU A 29 32.10 0.39 6.17
N SER A 30 32.25 0.48 4.84
CA SER A 30 31.21 0.99 3.95
C SER A 30 29.92 0.16 4.12
N SER A 31 28.78 0.71 3.70
CA SER A 31 27.49 -0.01 3.66
C SER A 31 27.49 -1.29 2.81
N GLU A 32 28.60 -1.58 2.11
CA GLU A 32 28.82 -2.78 1.32
C GLU A 32 29.23 -4.00 2.15
N TYR A 33 29.81 -3.81 3.35
CA TYR A 33 30.18 -4.95 4.20
C TYR A 33 28.96 -5.50 4.94
N ARG A 34 28.46 -6.63 4.45
CA ARG A 34 27.27 -7.31 4.96
C ARG A 34 27.56 -8.78 5.21
N PHE A 35 27.19 -9.27 6.38
CA PHE A 35 27.14 -10.70 6.61
C PHE A 35 25.89 -11.25 5.92
N THR A 36 25.99 -12.39 5.25
CA THR A 36 24.86 -13.00 4.54
C THR A 36 24.63 -14.43 5.00
N SER A 37 23.37 -14.81 5.18
CA SER A 37 22.97 -16.18 5.53
C SER A 37 21.80 -16.59 4.65
N ARG A 38 21.92 -17.73 3.97
CA ARG A 38 20.85 -18.26 3.10
C ARG A 38 20.07 -19.36 3.79
N TRP A 39 18.76 -19.32 3.62
CA TRP A 39 17.79 -20.17 4.31
C TRP A 39 16.88 -20.79 3.26
N ASN A 40 16.63 -22.09 3.41
CA ASN A 40 15.56 -22.77 2.70
C ASN A 40 14.51 -23.15 3.74
N VAL A 41 13.30 -22.58 3.63
CA VAL A 41 12.20 -22.81 4.57
C VAL A 41 10.96 -23.11 3.73
N ASP A 42 10.34 -24.26 3.94
CA ASP A 42 9.18 -24.75 3.17
C ASP A 42 9.40 -24.82 1.64
N GLY A 43 10.67 -24.97 1.22
CA GLY A 43 11.07 -24.95 -0.20
C GLY A 43 11.08 -23.55 -0.83
N TYR A 44 11.10 -22.50 0.00
CA TYR A 44 11.40 -21.13 -0.39
C TYR A 44 12.80 -20.72 0.08
N ASP A 45 13.54 -20.07 -0.80
CA ASP A 45 14.87 -19.52 -0.53
C ASP A 45 14.77 -18.08 -0.03
N LEU A 46 15.41 -17.81 1.10
CA LEU A 46 15.56 -16.49 1.69
C LEU A 46 17.03 -16.18 1.94
N GLU A 47 17.38 -14.91 1.93
CA GLU A 47 18.73 -14.43 2.28
C GLU A 47 18.63 -13.32 3.32
N LEU A 48 19.18 -13.57 4.49
CA LEU A 48 19.33 -12.59 5.55
C LEU A 48 20.65 -11.85 5.37
N ARG A 49 20.60 -10.53 5.22
CA ARG A 49 21.76 -9.63 5.13
C ARG A 49 21.83 -8.78 6.39
N ILE A 50 22.97 -8.80 7.07
CA ILE A 50 23.16 -8.11 8.34
C ILE A 50 24.14 -6.95 8.12
N TYR A 51 23.73 -5.77 8.56
CA TYR A 51 24.49 -4.53 8.46
C TYR A 51 24.80 -4.04 9.88
N LEU A 52 26.09 -3.97 10.23
CA LEU A 52 26.54 -3.67 11.60
C LEU A 52 26.78 -2.17 11.84
N ALA A 53 26.67 -1.37 10.78
CA ALA A 53 26.88 0.06 10.77
C ALA A 53 26.04 0.76 9.68
N ALA A 54 24.77 0.36 9.53
CA ALA A 54 23.89 0.99 8.55
C ALA A 54 23.70 2.48 8.88
N ASN A 55 24.08 3.36 7.96
CA ASN A 55 23.73 4.78 7.99
C ASN A 55 22.40 4.91 7.26
N THR A 56 21.29 4.84 7.99
CA THR A 56 19.98 5.12 7.43
C THR A 56 19.74 6.62 7.37
N SER A 57 18.83 7.06 6.50
CA SER A 57 18.41 8.45 6.20
C SER A 57 17.92 9.32 7.39
N TYR A 58 18.17 8.88 8.63
CA TYR A 58 17.97 9.56 9.91
C TYR A 58 19.21 10.38 10.27
N PRO A 59 19.12 11.39 11.18
CA PRO A 59 20.20 12.36 11.40
C PRO A 59 21.55 11.68 11.65
N VAL A 60 22.59 12.26 11.04
CA VAL A 60 23.99 11.82 11.07
C VAL A 60 24.40 11.44 12.50
N GLY A 61 24.68 10.15 12.73
CA GLY A 61 25.30 9.68 13.98
C GLY A 61 24.73 8.43 14.65
N ASN A 62 23.55 7.95 14.24
CA ASN A 62 22.95 6.73 14.78
C ASN A 62 23.23 5.50 13.92
N LYS A 63 24.22 4.70 14.31
CA LYS A 63 24.55 3.41 13.68
C LYS A 63 23.74 2.30 14.34
N PHE A 64 22.88 1.64 13.57
CA PHE A 64 22.12 0.47 14.03
C PHE A 64 22.72 -0.82 13.48
N VAL A 65 22.55 -1.91 14.24
CA VAL A 65 22.60 -3.26 13.68
C VAL A 65 21.25 -3.51 13.01
N SER A 66 21.22 -3.49 11.68
CA SER A 66 20.01 -3.76 10.90
C SER A 66 20.11 -5.09 10.15
N LEU A 67 18.97 -5.72 9.94
CA LEU A 67 18.85 -6.96 9.20
C LEU A 67 17.87 -6.77 8.06
N ARG A 68 18.26 -7.16 6.85
CA ARG A 68 17.37 -7.22 5.69
C ARG A 68 17.15 -8.68 5.35
N PHE A 69 15.92 -9.15 5.50
CA PHE A 69 15.55 -10.47 5.00
C PHE A 69 14.97 -10.33 3.62
N MET A 70 15.67 -10.90 2.64
CA MET A 70 15.37 -10.90 1.22
C MET A 70 14.64 -12.20 0.88
N PHE A 71 13.54 -12.10 0.14
CA PHE A 71 12.94 -13.26 -0.50
C PHE A 71 13.61 -13.49 -1.86
N LEU A 72 14.13 -14.70 -2.09
CA LEU A 72 14.82 -15.07 -3.34
C LEU A 72 13.96 -15.95 -4.25
N SER A 73 12.91 -16.56 -3.72
CA SER A 73 11.96 -17.35 -4.49
C SER A 73 10.82 -16.50 -5.06
N LYS A 74 9.93 -17.14 -5.81
CA LYS A 74 8.62 -16.62 -6.20
C LYS A 74 7.56 -17.37 -5.41
N ALA A 75 6.55 -16.67 -4.87
CA ALA A 75 5.44 -17.31 -4.19
C ALA A 75 4.71 -18.28 -5.13
N ARG A 76 4.27 -19.42 -4.61
CA ARG A 76 3.53 -20.42 -5.40
C ARG A 76 2.08 -20.02 -5.58
N THR A 77 1.53 -19.22 -4.66
CA THR A 77 0.17 -18.68 -4.76
C THR A 77 0.18 -17.17 -4.98
N GLU A 78 -0.96 -16.66 -5.42
CA GLU A 78 -1.22 -15.22 -5.56
C GLU A 78 -1.42 -14.53 -4.20
N CYS A 79 -1.64 -15.30 -3.12
CA CYS A 79 -1.77 -14.79 -1.75
C CYS A 79 -0.42 -14.45 -1.11
N GLY A 80 0.69 -14.85 -1.73
CA GLY A 80 2.04 -14.64 -1.20
C GLY A 80 2.34 -15.52 0.01
N VAL A 81 3.58 -15.45 0.46
CA VAL A 81 4.10 -16.22 1.59
C VAL A 81 4.25 -15.29 2.78
N PRO A 82 3.41 -15.39 3.82
CA PRO A 82 3.58 -14.61 5.05
C PRO A 82 4.81 -15.14 5.80
N VAL A 83 5.78 -14.25 6.04
CA VAL A 83 7.03 -14.56 6.72
C VAL A 83 7.27 -13.58 7.85
N SER A 84 7.64 -14.08 9.01
CA SER A 84 8.11 -13.29 10.14
C SER A 84 9.58 -13.61 10.41
N LEU A 85 10.37 -12.56 10.60
CA LEU A 85 11.72 -12.62 11.12
C LEU A 85 11.70 -12.09 12.56
N ALA A 86 12.12 -12.89 13.52
CA ALA A 86 12.46 -12.44 14.86
C ALA A 86 13.97 -12.60 15.08
N CYS A 87 14.61 -11.61 15.68
CA CYS A 87 16.02 -11.72 16.04
C CYS A 87 16.27 -11.14 17.43
N GLN A 88 17.23 -11.75 18.13
CA GLN A 88 17.67 -11.32 19.45
C GLN A 88 19.19 -11.47 19.58
N LEU A 89 19.80 -10.60 20.38
CA LEU A 89 21.19 -10.76 20.77
C LEU A 89 21.30 -11.86 21.81
N VAL A 90 22.27 -12.76 21.68
CA VAL A 90 22.47 -13.85 22.66
C VAL A 90 23.93 -13.98 23.04
N ASP A 91 24.18 -14.36 24.28
CA ASP A 91 25.50 -14.83 24.70
C ASP A 91 25.65 -16.31 24.28
N PRO A 92 26.63 -16.65 23.44
CA PRO A 92 26.84 -18.04 23.01
C PRO A 92 27.21 -18.98 24.16
N SER A 93 27.67 -18.47 25.31
CA SER A 93 27.93 -19.30 26.49
C SER A 93 26.67 -19.68 27.26
N GLY A 94 25.54 -18.98 27.03
CA GLY A 94 24.28 -19.20 27.75
C GLY A 94 24.23 -18.64 29.17
N GLU A 95 25.28 -17.94 29.61
CA GLU A 95 25.37 -17.35 30.96
C GLU A 95 24.51 -16.08 31.11
N LEU A 96 24.21 -15.40 30.00
CA LEU A 96 23.40 -14.18 29.97
C LEU A 96 22.08 -14.44 29.26
N GLU A 97 21.01 -13.83 29.77
CA GLU A 97 19.72 -13.81 29.09
C GLU A 97 19.82 -13.12 27.72
N PRO A 98 18.94 -13.44 26.75
CA PRO A 98 18.92 -12.73 25.47
C PRO A 98 18.72 -11.22 25.67
N PHE A 99 19.53 -10.42 24.99
CA PHE A 99 19.41 -8.96 25.01
C PHE A 99 18.69 -8.47 23.77
N LYS A 100 17.64 -7.67 23.98
CA LYS A 100 16.85 -6.97 22.95
C LYS A 100 16.36 -7.91 21.84
N GLU A 101 15.13 -8.37 21.98
CA GLU A 101 14.40 -9.05 20.93
C GLU A 101 13.55 -8.05 20.13
N ASP A 102 13.54 -8.20 18.81
CA ASP A 102 12.63 -7.48 17.94
C ASP A 102 12.23 -8.36 16.75
N SER A 103 11.08 -8.06 16.16
CA SER A 103 10.53 -8.86 15.07
C SER A 103 9.82 -8.01 14.03
N VAL A 104 9.78 -8.53 12.83
CA VAL A 104 9.07 -7.93 11.71
C VAL A 104 8.43 -9.02 10.88
N SER A 105 7.24 -8.73 10.35
CA SER A 105 6.53 -9.59 9.42
C SER A 105 6.35 -8.90 8.09
N GLU A 106 6.35 -9.69 7.02
CA GLU A 106 6.08 -9.25 5.67
C GLU A 106 5.50 -10.40 4.85
N THR A 107 4.64 -10.09 3.88
CA THR A 107 4.16 -11.09 2.92
C THR A 107 4.95 -10.95 1.63
N PHE A 108 5.66 -12.00 1.23
CA PHE A 108 6.49 -11.98 0.03
C PHE A 108 5.81 -12.64 -1.15
N PHE A 109 5.98 -12.03 -2.33
CA PHE A 109 5.35 -12.50 -3.57
C PHE A 109 6.37 -12.83 -4.65
N ALA A 110 7.47 -12.08 -4.71
CA ALA A 110 8.45 -12.12 -5.78
C ALA A 110 9.88 -11.90 -5.24
N PRO A 111 10.91 -12.35 -5.99
CA PRO A 111 12.29 -12.14 -5.59
C PRO A 111 12.66 -10.66 -5.56
N HIS A 112 13.75 -10.33 -4.84
CA HIS A 112 14.32 -8.99 -4.70
C HIS A 112 13.53 -8.00 -3.84
N TYR A 113 12.40 -8.41 -3.27
CA TYR A 113 11.76 -7.67 -2.18
C TYR A 113 12.45 -7.98 -0.85
N PHE A 114 12.59 -6.97 0.00
CA PHE A 114 13.17 -7.12 1.32
C PHE A 114 12.43 -6.29 2.33
N LYS A 115 12.49 -6.74 3.58
CA LYS A 115 12.02 -5.98 4.71
C LYS A 115 13.16 -5.83 5.70
N GLU A 116 13.27 -4.65 6.29
CA GLU A 116 14.37 -4.27 7.18
C GLU A 116 13.90 -4.26 8.63
N LEU A 117 14.70 -4.86 9.51
CA LEU A 117 14.55 -4.86 10.96
C LEU A 117 15.70 -4.06 11.58
N PHE A 118 15.37 -3.06 12.40
CA PHE A 118 16.34 -2.29 13.17
C PHE A 118 16.45 -2.86 14.58
N LEU A 119 17.36 -3.81 14.79
CA LEU A 119 17.42 -4.58 16.03
C LEU A 119 17.85 -3.71 17.23
N VAL A 120 19.01 -3.06 17.12
CA VAL A 120 19.60 -2.34 18.26
C VAL A 120 20.58 -1.26 17.81
N ASN A 121 20.64 -0.16 18.57
CA ASN A 121 21.67 0.85 18.37
C ASN A 121 23.02 0.27 18.78
N ARG A 122 24.04 0.47 17.94
CA ARG A 122 25.37 -0.07 18.20
C ARG A 122 25.96 0.38 19.54
N LYS A 123 25.70 1.63 19.94
CA LYS A 123 26.21 2.20 21.20
C LYS A 123 25.52 1.63 22.45
N SER A 124 24.35 1.03 22.30
CA SER A 124 23.59 0.46 23.41
C SER A 124 23.84 -1.04 23.61
N ILE A 125 24.71 -1.67 22.81
CA ILE A 125 25.05 -3.08 22.98
C ILE A 125 26.00 -3.22 24.19
N PRO A 126 25.63 -3.98 25.22
CA PRO A 126 26.50 -4.20 26.36
C PRO A 126 27.73 -5.03 25.96
N SER A 127 28.91 -4.66 26.48
CA SER A 127 30.17 -5.35 26.17
C SER A 127 30.17 -6.83 26.55
N ALA A 128 29.34 -7.23 27.53
CA ALA A 128 29.19 -8.62 27.95
C ALA A 128 28.69 -9.55 26.83
N TYR A 129 27.98 -9.02 25.82
CA TYR A 129 27.54 -9.75 24.63
C TYR A 129 28.54 -9.71 23.47
N LEU A 130 29.65 -8.99 23.62
CA LEU A 130 30.74 -8.86 22.63
C LEU A 130 31.95 -9.68 23.08
N ARG A 131 31.81 -11.02 23.13
CA ARG A 131 32.91 -11.92 23.49
C ARG A 131 33.84 -12.14 22.31
N ASP A 132 35.14 -12.10 22.53
CA ASP A 132 36.18 -12.31 21.50
C ASP A 132 35.99 -11.45 20.24
N ASP A 133 35.57 -10.20 20.43
CA ASP A 133 35.20 -9.28 19.35
C ASP A 133 34.14 -9.85 18.38
N SER A 134 33.27 -10.72 18.88
CA SER A 134 32.21 -11.34 18.11
C SER A 134 30.82 -11.01 18.65
N LEU A 135 29.87 -10.82 17.74
CA LEU A 135 28.46 -10.60 18.03
C LEU A 135 27.68 -11.85 17.61
N THR A 136 26.86 -12.40 18.51
CA THR A 136 26.01 -13.55 18.17
C THR A 136 24.54 -13.16 18.16
N LEU A 137 23.87 -13.43 17.05
CA LEU A 137 22.44 -13.22 16.88
C LEU A 137 21.72 -14.56 16.80
N ARG A 138 20.62 -14.71 17.54
CA ARG A 138 19.66 -15.78 17.33
C ARG A 138 18.53 -15.24 16.48
N CYS A 139 18.44 -15.70 15.24
CA CYS A 139 17.39 -15.31 14.32
C CYS A 139 16.47 -16.50 14.04
N ALA A 140 15.18 -16.22 13.96
CA ALA A 140 14.12 -17.16 13.72
C ALA A 140 13.26 -16.67 12.55
N ILE A 141 13.05 -17.54 11.57
CA ILE A 141 12.16 -17.32 10.44
C ILE A 141 10.94 -18.22 10.62
N THR A 142 9.77 -17.61 10.61
CA THR A 142 8.48 -18.28 10.73
C THR A 142 7.69 -18.03 9.45
N MET A 143 7.25 -19.09 8.78
CA MET A 143 6.43 -19.04 7.57
C MET A 143 5.06 -19.64 7.85
N LEU A 144 4.01 -18.95 7.42
CA LEU A 144 2.67 -19.53 7.39
C LEU A 144 2.49 -20.25 6.05
N LYS A 145 2.16 -21.55 6.10
CA LYS A 145 1.93 -22.31 4.89
C LYS A 145 0.67 -21.81 4.19
N GLU A 146 0.80 -21.67 2.87
CA GLU A 146 -0.30 -21.39 1.98
C GLU A 146 -1.28 -22.58 2.03
N LEU A 147 -2.56 -22.31 2.33
CA LEU A 147 -3.60 -23.33 2.18
C LEU A 147 -3.77 -23.60 0.67
N PRO A 148 -3.87 -24.86 0.23
CA PRO A 148 -4.28 -25.14 -1.14
C PRO A 148 -5.68 -24.52 -1.33
N ALA A 149 -5.82 -23.65 -2.33
CA ALA A 149 -7.10 -23.05 -2.67
C ALA A 149 -8.11 -24.18 -2.89
N GLN A 150 -9.12 -24.28 -2.02
CA GLN A 150 -10.24 -25.17 -2.28
C GLN A 150 -10.96 -24.62 -3.49
N THR A 151 -10.92 -25.36 -4.60
CA THR A 151 -11.74 -25.07 -5.77
C THR A 151 -13.18 -25.35 -5.40
N ILE A 152 -13.88 -24.35 -4.86
CA ILE A 152 -15.33 -24.39 -4.71
C ILE A 152 -15.91 -24.17 -6.12
N PRO A 153 -16.69 -25.11 -6.68
CA PRO A 153 -17.40 -24.86 -7.93
C PRO A 153 -18.35 -23.67 -7.70
N ALA A 154 -18.27 -22.66 -8.57
CA ALA A 154 -19.10 -21.48 -8.48
C ALA A 154 -20.59 -21.83 -8.60
N GLU A 155 -21.35 -21.66 -7.52
CA GLU A 155 -22.75 -21.27 -7.61
C GLU A 155 -22.82 -19.77 -7.33
N GLU A 156 -23.34 -19.05 -8.33
CA GLU A 156 -23.53 -17.60 -8.32
C GLU A 156 -24.43 -17.18 -7.16
N VAL A 157 -23.93 -16.27 -6.31
CA VAL A 157 -24.79 -15.36 -5.55
C VAL A 157 -24.39 -13.95 -5.93
N SER A 158 -25.18 -13.38 -6.83
CA SER A 158 -25.15 -11.98 -7.23
C SER A 158 -25.57 -11.08 -6.07
N GLY A 159 -24.73 -10.12 -5.68
CA GLY A 159 -25.18 -8.99 -4.87
C GLY A 159 -24.17 -8.46 -3.87
N PHE A 160 -23.05 -7.89 -4.33
CA PHE A 160 -22.32 -6.89 -3.54
C PHE A 160 -21.64 -5.88 -4.47
N GLN A 161 -22.35 -4.80 -4.81
CA GLN A 161 -21.77 -3.62 -5.45
C GLN A 161 -21.34 -2.64 -4.35
N GLY A 162 -20.08 -2.76 -3.94
CA GLY A 162 -19.35 -1.75 -3.16
C GLY A 162 -18.18 -1.20 -3.99
N PRO A 163 -17.57 -0.06 -3.60
CA PRO A 163 -16.56 0.62 -4.41
C PRO A 163 -15.31 -0.23 -4.64
N VAL A 164 -14.69 -0.01 -5.80
CA VAL A 164 -13.69 -0.83 -6.50
C VAL A 164 -12.32 -0.85 -5.80
N LEU A 165 -12.26 -1.37 -4.58
CA LEU A 165 -11.01 -1.87 -3.96
C LEU A 165 -11.02 -3.40 -3.75
N PHE A 166 -12.04 -4.08 -4.29
CA PHE A 166 -12.11 -5.54 -4.39
C PHE A 166 -12.42 -5.98 -5.83
N GLY A 167 -11.85 -5.30 -6.82
CA GLY A 167 -11.63 -5.91 -8.13
C GLY A 167 -10.47 -6.90 -8.03
N ASP A 168 -10.57 -8.06 -8.70
CA ASP A 168 -9.62 -9.18 -8.71
C ASP A 168 -8.18 -8.78 -8.33
N MET A 169 -7.65 -9.42 -7.27
CA MET A 169 -6.40 -9.13 -6.56
C MET A 169 -5.10 -9.29 -7.38
N LYS A 170 -5.05 -8.81 -8.63
CA LYS A 170 -3.87 -8.85 -9.52
C LYS A 170 -2.88 -7.70 -9.28
N GLU A 171 -3.29 -6.63 -8.61
CA GLU A 171 -2.44 -5.44 -8.40
C GLU A 171 -1.73 -5.41 -7.04
N LYS A 172 -1.99 -6.34 -6.13
CA LYS A 172 -1.46 -6.33 -4.75
C LYS A 172 0.06 -6.55 -4.62
N CYS A 173 0.78 -6.89 -5.70
CA CYS A 173 2.15 -7.42 -5.62
C CYS A 173 3.15 -6.87 -6.64
N SER A 174 2.82 -5.78 -7.33
CA SER A 174 3.76 -5.11 -8.23
C SER A 174 4.27 -3.83 -7.58
N GLN A 175 5.60 -3.66 -7.46
CA GLN A 175 6.24 -2.36 -7.15
C GLN A 175 5.98 -1.30 -8.23
N ARG A 176 5.36 -1.71 -9.35
CA ARG A 176 4.93 -0.86 -10.44
C ARG A 176 3.43 -1.06 -10.60
N VAL A 177 2.68 -0.08 -10.13
CA VAL A 177 1.25 0.01 -10.45
C VAL A 177 1.15 0.74 -11.77
N ALA A 178 0.66 0.04 -12.79
CA ALA A 178 0.41 0.63 -14.09
C ALA A 178 -0.93 1.38 -14.00
N VAL A 179 -0.87 2.66 -13.68
CA VAL A 179 -2.05 3.53 -13.71
C VAL A 179 -2.42 3.74 -15.17
N LYS A 180 -3.52 3.11 -15.59
CA LYS A 180 -4.12 3.29 -16.92
C LYS A 180 -5.25 4.32 -16.81
N ASP A 181 -5.54 4.98 -17.92
CA ASP A 181 -6.72 5.84 -18.07
C ASP A 181 -6.79 7.01 -17.06
N MET A 182 -5.63 7.60 -16.76
CA MET A 182 -5.51 8.78 -15.90
C MET A 182 -4.70 9.88 -16.61
N GLU A 183 -5.22 11.10 -16.60
CA GLU A 183 -4.48 12.26 -17.09
C GLU A 183 -3.28 12.57 -16.18
N MET A 184 -2.11 12.84 -16.76
CA MET A 184 -0.88 13.09 -15.99
C MET A 184 -1.02 14.28 -15.01
N ALA A 185 -1.75 15.32 -15.40
CA ALA A 185 -1.98 16.48 -14.56
C ALA A 185 -2.81 16.11 -13.31
N ALA A 186 -3.86 15.31 -13.49
CA ALA A 186 -4.68 14.80 -12.39
C ALA A 186 -3.88 13.85 -11.48
N PHE A 187 -3.05 12.96 -12.07
CA PHE A 187 -2.19 12.07 -11.30
C PHE A 187 -1.18 12.85 -10.43
N ARG A 188 -0.54 13.88 -10.99
CA ARG A 188 0.39 14.74 -10.25
C ARG A 188 -0.30 15.47 -9.10
N ALA A 189 -1.48 16.03 -9.34
CA ALA A 189 -2.27 16.71 -8.31
C ALA A 189 -2.73 15.75 -7.20
N MET A 190 -3.12 14.52 -7.55
CA MET A 190 -3.49 13.47 -6.59
C MET A 190 -2.31 13.07 -5.71
N LEU A 191 -1.13 12.84 -6.30
CA LEU A 191 0.08 12.54 -5.53
C LEU A 191 0.46 13.69 -4.60
N HIS A 192 0.38 14.93 -5.08
CA HIS A 192 0.64 16.10 -4.25
C HIS A 192 -0.30 16.10 -3.03
N PHE A 193 -1.60 15.91 -3.25
CA PHE A 193 -2.59 15.80 -2.16
C PHE A 193 -2.25 14.69 -1.14
N ILE A 194 -1.87 13.49 -1.61
CA ILE A 194 -1.53 12.38 -0.71
C ILE A 194 -0.38 12.73 0.25
N TYR A 195 0.59 13.50 -0.22
CA TYR A 195 1.79 13.84 0.56
C TYR A 195 1.68 15.16 1.34
N THR A 196 0.90 16.13 0.87
CA THR A 196 0.86 17.49 1.43
C THR A 196 -0.53 17.93 1.87
N ASP A 197 -1.55 17.09 1.68
CA ASP A 197 -2.95 17.32 2.03
C ASP A 197 -3.56 18.58 1.37
N THR A 198 -2.93 19.06 0.27
CA THR A 198 -3.25 20.31 -0.44
C THR A 198 -3.19 20.14 -1.96
N VAL A 199 -4.02 20.89 -2.71
CA VAL A 199 -4.05 20.88 -4.19
C VAL A 199 -4.01 22.31 -4.74
N PRO A 200 -2.82 22.92 -4.84
CA PRO A 200 -2.68 24.29 -5.34
C PRO A 200 -3.10 24.44 -6.81
N GLU A 201 -3.12 23.37 -7.59
CA GLU A 201 -3.57 23.37 -8.98
C GLU A 201 -5.07 23.72 -9.13
N LEU A 202 -5.89 23.48 -8.10
CA LEU A 202 -7.33 23.82 -8.10
C LEU A 202 -7.62 25.28 -7.72
N ASP A 203 -6.60 26.06 -7.35
CA ASP A 203 -6.73 27.48 -7.02
C ASP A 203 -6.64 28.41 -8.23
N GLN A 204 -6.42 27.86 -9.42
CA GLN A 204 -6.39 28.58 -10.69
C GLN A 204 -7.82 28.90 -11.21
N PRO A 205 -7.96 29.79 -12.22
CA PRO A 205 -9.26 30.15 -12.79
C PRO A 205 -10.02 28.95 -13.34
N LEU A 206 -11.34 28.95 -13.08
CA LEU A 206 -12.25 27.82 -13.24
C LEU A 206 -12.23 27.21 -14.65
N GLU A 207 -12.17 28.04 -15.70
CA GLU A 207 -12.16 27.61 -17.11
C GLU A 207 -11.00 26.67 -17.46
N VAL A 208 -9.86 26.81 -16.81
CA VAL A 208 -8.65 26.00 -17.06
C VAL A 208 -8.64 24.73 -16.20
N VAL A 209 -9.29 24.78 -15.03
CA VAL A 209 -9.24 23.70 -14.03
C VAL A 209 -10.46 22.80 -14.02
N VAL A 210 -11.53 23.11 -14.75
CA VAL A 210 -12.73 22.25 -14.80
C VAL A 210 -12.37 20.84 -15.27
N THR A 211 -11.60 20.70 -16.35
CA THR A 211 -11.17 19.39 -16.87
C THR A 211 -10.30 18.65 -15.86
N LEU A 212 -9.34 19.34 -15.25
CA LEU A 212 -8.50 18.78 -14.19
C LEU A 212 -9.33 18.33 -12.99
N ALA A 213 -10.30 19.12 -12.55
CA ALA A 213 -11.17 18.81 -11.43
C ALA A 213 -12.09 17.62 -11.73
N GLN A 214 -12.55 17.45 -12.97
CA GLN A 214 -13.33 16.28 -13.40
C GLN A 214 -12.48 15.01 -13.37
N HIS A 215 -11.29 15.03 -13.97
CA HIS A 215 -10.37 13.88 -13.93
C HIS A 215 -9.90 13.56 -12.50
N LEU A 216 -9.67 14.59 -11.68
CA LEU A 216 -9.26 14.41 -10.29
C LEU A 216 -10.41 13.91 -9.40
N LEU A 217 -11.66 14.28 -9.67
CA LEU A 217 -12.84 13.72 -9.00
C LEU A 217 -12.95 12.22 -9.29
N ALA A 218 -12.80 11.83 -10.56
CA ALA A 218 -12.78 10.43 -10.95
C ALA A 218 -11.63 9.69 -10.24
N ALA A 219 -10.42 10.25 -10.25
CA ALA A 219 -9.28 9.68 -9.54
C ALA A 219 -9.56 9.51 -8.04
N ALA A 220 -10.08 10.54 -7.38
CA ALA A 220 -10.36 10.51 -5.96
C ALA A 220 -11.38 9.42 -5.60
N ASP A 221 -12.37 9.19 -6.45
CA ASP A 221 -13.35 8.11 -6.27
C ASP A 221 -12.72 6.72 -6.43
N TRP A 222 -11.92 6.51 -7.48
CA TRP A 222 -11.24 5.23 -7.74
C TRP A 222 -10.25 4.86 -6.64
N TYR A 223 -9.53 5.84 -6.09
CA TYR A 223 -8.52 5.62 -5.05
C TYR A 223 -9.05 5.78 -3.62
N GLY A 224 -10.35 6.02 -3.42
CA GLY A 224 -10.97 6.14 -2.09
C GLY A 224 -10.49 7.35 -1.28
N LEU A 225 -10.19 8.47 -1.94
CA LEU A 225 -9.73 9.72 -1.33
C LEU A 225 -10.90 10.67 -1.06
N ASP A 226 -11.71 10.36 -0.05
CA ASP A 226 -12.98 11.08 0.24
C ASP A 226 -12.83 12.59 0.43
N ARG A 227 -11.75 13.04 1.08
CA ARG A 227 -11.50 14.47 1.30
C ARG A 227 -11.15 15.20 0.01
N LEU A 228 -10.37 14.57 -0.87
CA LEU A 228 -10.03 15.12 -2.20
C LEU A 228 -11.28 15.17 -3.09
N LYS A 229 -12.10 14.12 -3.04
CA LYS A 229 -13.38 14.04 -3.73
C LYS A 229 -14.28 15.22 -3.34
N LEU A 230 -14.41 15.51 -2.04
CA LEU A 230 -15.18 16.66 -1.55
C LEU A 230 -14.63 18.01 -2.03
N ILE A 231 -13.31 18.18 -2.08
CA ILE A 231 -12.67 19.41 -2.59
C ILE A 231 -13.01 19.61 -4.07
N CYS A 232 -12.95 18.54 -4.88
CA CYS A 232 -13.32 18.58 -6.30
C CYS A 232 -14.81 18.89 -6.48
N GLU A 233 -15.69 18.28 -5.67
CA GLU A 233 -17.14 18.59 -5.69
C GLU A 233 -17.42 20.07 -5.41
N VAL A 234 -16.74 20.66 -4.42
CA VAL A 234 -16.92 22.09 -4.09
C VAL A 234 -16.50 22.96 -5.28
N LYS A 235 -15.35 22.67 -5.91
CA LYS A 235 -14.85 23.42 -7.06
C LYS A 235 -15.75 23.30 -8.28
N LEU A 236 -16.15 22.08 -8.64
CA LEU A 236 -17.06 21.85 -9.77
C LEU A 236 -18.43 22.48 -9.52
N SER A 237 -18.90 22.49 -8.28
CA SER A 237 -20.17 23.13 -7.95
C SER A 237 -20.16 24.66 -8.09
N GLY A 238 -18.98 25.28 -8.10
CA GLY A 238 -18.81 26.71 -8.37
C GLY A 238 -18.79 27.08 -9.85
N GLY A 239 -18.73 26.09 -10.76
CA GLY A 239 -18.56 26.28 -12.20
C GLY A 239 -19.69 25.75 -13.07
N ILE A 240 -20.84 25.45 -12.47
CA ILE A 240 -22.00 24.93 -13.20
C ILE A 240 -22.58 26.06 -14.07
N THR A 241 -22.44 25.90 -15.39
CA THR A 241 -23.11 26.70 -16.42
C THR A 241 -24.18 25.86 -17.11
N VAL A 242 -25.06 26.48 -17.90
CA VAL A 242 -26.13 25.77 -18.65
C VAL A 242 -25.54 24.65 -19.51
N ASP A 243 -24.46 24.94 -20.24
CA ASP A 243 -23.80 23.95 -21.13
C ASP A 243 -23.11 22.81 -20.38
N THR A 244 -22.63 23.07 -19.16
CA THR A 244 -21.85 22.12 -18.35
C THR A 244 -22.67 21.42 -17.28
N ALA A 245 -23.92 21.84 -17.05
CA ALA A 245 -24.78 21.29 -16.01
C ALA A 245 -25.10 19.81 -16.23
N ALA A 246 -25.44 19.43 -17.47
CA ALA A 246 -25.76 18.05 -17.82
C ALA A 246 -24.54 17.12 -17.74
N THR A 247 -23.38 17.57 -18.23
CA THR A 247 -22.14 16.78 -18.18
C THR A 247 -21.59 16.63 -16.76
N THR A 248 -21.70 17.69 -15.94
CA THR A 248 -21.32 17.63 -14.51
C THR A 248 -22.29 16.76 -13.71
N LEU A 249 -23.59 16.76 -14.05
CA LEU A 249 -24.58 15.87 -13.44
C LEU A 249 -24.29 14.40 -13.75
N ALA A 250 -23.95 14.07 -15.00
CA ALA A 250 -23.55 12.71 -15.40
C ALA A 250 -22.35 12.23 -14.59
N LEU A 251 -21.32 13.08 -14.48
CA LEU A 251 -20.11 12.79 -13.71
C LEU A 251 -20.41 12.60 -12.21
N ALA A 252 -21.31 13.41 -11.65
CA ALA A 252 -21.73 13.29 -10.26
C ALA A 252 -22.48 11.98 -9.98
N ASP A 253 -23.30 11.52 -10.92
CA ASP A 253 -24.00 10.23 -10.83
C ASP A 253 -23.01 9.06 -10.91
N GLN A 254 -22.13 9.08 -11.90
CA GLN A 254 -21.13 8.03 -12.14
C GLN A 254 -20.22 7.78 -10.92
N HIS A 255 -19.84 8.84 -10.22
CA HIS A 255 -18.95 8.77 -9.05
C HIS A 255 -19.71 8.89 -7.71
N ASN A 256 -21.03 8.69 -7.69
CA ASN A 256 -21.84 8.73 -6.45
C ASN A 256 -21.64 10.00 -5.59
N CYS A 257 -21.48 11.16 -6.23
CA CYS A 257 -21.27 12.46 -5.58
C CYS A 257 -22.63 13.13 -5.28
N TRP A 258 -23.30 12.69 -4.21
CA TRP A 258 -24.66 13.12 -3.89
C TRP A 258 -24.82 14.64 -3.69
N LYS A 259 -23.82 15.34 -3.11
CA LYS A 259 -23.89 16.80 -2.89
C LYS A 259 -23.79 17.58 -4.20
N LEU A 260 -22.90 17.14 -5.09
CA LEU A 260 -22.76 17.73 -6.43
C LEU A 260 -24.01 17.47 -7.26
N LYS A 261 -24.54 16.23 -7.25
CA LYS A 261 -25.79 15.85 -7.93
C LYS A 261 -26.96 16.77 -7.50
N ALA A 262 -27.16 16.94 -6.20
CA ALA A 262 -28.21 17.81 -5.67
C ALA A 262 -28.07 19.27 -6.12
N LYS A 263 -26.84 19.81 -6.18
CA LYS A 263 -26.59 21.16 -6.69
C LYS A 263 -26.84 21.28 -8.20
N CYS A 264 -26.41 20.30 -9.00
CA CYS A 264 -26.65 20.28 -10.45
C CYS A 264 -28.15 20.25 -10.76
N VAL A 265 -28.92 19.35 -10.12
CA VAL A 265 -30.38 19.28 -10.27
C VAL A 265 -31.03 20.61 -9.86
N LYS A 266 -30.59 21.20 -8.74
CA LYS A 266 -31.08 22.50 -8.30
C LYS A 266 -30.83 23.59 -9.34
N SER A 267 -29.64 23.62 -9.97
CA SER A 267 -29.33 24.58 -11.03
C SER A 267 -30.15 24.36 -12.30
N ILE A 268 -30.38 23.11 -12.72
CA ILE A 268 -31.15 22.77 -13.92
C ILE A 268 -32.64 23.12 -13.74
N VAL A 269 -33.20 22.82 -12.56
CA VAL A 269 -34.63 23.06 -12.25
C VAL A 269 -34.86 24.47 -11.68
N SER A 270 -33.84 25.34 -11.66
CA SER A 270 -33.96 26.69 -11.08
C SER A 270 -34.99 27.57 -11.81
N THR A 271 -35.05 27.50 -13.14
CA THR A 271 -36.06 28.22 -13.94
C THR A 271 -36.46 27.39 -15.17
N PRO A 272 -37.70 27.52 -15.66
CA PRO A 272 -38.16 26.78 -16.85
C PRO A 272 -37.34 27.08 -18.11
N ALA A 273 -36.85 28.32 -18.26
CA ALA A 273 -36.00 28.71 -19.39
C ALA A 273 -34.63 28.01 -19.36
N VAL A 274 -34.00 27.90 -18.19
CA VAL A 274 -32.72 27.18 -18.05
C VAL A 274 -32.93 25.69 -18.28
N LEU A 275 -34.07 25.13 -17.87
CA LEU A 275 -34.41 23.75 -18.18
C LEU A 275 -34.50 23.52 -19.69
N ASP A 276 -35.26 24.35 -20.42
CA ASP A 276 -35.40 24.24 -21.87
C ASP A 276 -34.04 24.40 -22.59
N ASP A 277 -33.19 25.33 -22.12
CA ASP A 277 -31.85 25.53 -22.66
C ASP A 277 -30.96 24.30 -22.42
N VAL A 278 -30.97 23.70 -21.21
CA VAL A 278 -30.22 22.48 -20.89
C VAL A 278 -30.72 21.30 -21.74
N LEU A 279 -32.03 21.14 -21.90
CA LEU A 279 -32.63 20.08 -22.73
C LEU A 279 -32.19 20.16 -24.20
N ALA A 280 -31.94 21.37 -24.71
CA ALA A 280 -31.45 21.59 -26.06
C ALA A 280 -29.95 21.27 -26.23
N THR A 281 -29.18 21.17 -25.14
CA THR A 281 -27.74 20.89 -25.21
C THR A 281 -27.44 19.45 -25.63
N GLU A 282 -26.34 19.27 -26.35
CA GLU A 282 -25.80 17.93 -26.66
C GLU A 282 -25.43 17.17 -25.36
N GLY A 283 -25.02 17.90 -24.32
CA GLY A 283 -24.67 17.34 -23.01
C GLY A 283 -25.83 16.61 -22.34
N TYR A 284 -27.06 17.09 -22.50
CA TYR A 284 -28.25 16.44 -21.96
C TYR A 284 -28.60 15.15 -22.71
N ARG A 285 -28.48 15.14 -24.05
CA ARG A 285 -28.64 13.90 -24.84
C ARG A 285 -27.61 12.83 -24.46
N HIS A 286 -26.37 13.26 -24.15
CA HIS A 286 -25.34 12.36 -23.64
C HIS A 286 -25.64 11.83 -22.23
N LEU A 287 -26.28 12.63 -21.38
CA LEU A 287 -26.72 12.24 -20.03
C LEU A 287 -27.79 11.14 -20.10
N GLU A 288 -28.80 11.30 -20.96
CA GLU A 288 -29.84 10.28 -21.20
C GLU A 288 -29.24 8.95 -21.66
N ALA A 289 -28.24 8.98 -22.54
CA ALA A 289 -27.60 7.78 -23.04
C ALA A 289 -26.67 7.11 -22.01
N SER A 290 -26.01 7.89 -21.15
CA SER A 290 -24.95 7.38 -20.27
C SER A 290 -25.46 6.98 -18.89
N CYS A 291 -26.51 7.64 -18.38
CA CYS A 291 -26.98 7.46 -17.00
C CYS A 291 -28.53 7.50 -16.92
N PRO A 292 -29.24 6.43 -17.36
CA PRO A 292 -30.71 6.38 -17.29
C PRO A 292 -31.25 6.44 -15.85
N SER A 293 -30.45 6.04 -14.86
CA SER A 293 -30.73 6.10 -13.42
C SER A 293 -30.93 7.51 -12.86
N VAL A 294 -30.61 8.56 -13.62
CA VAL A 294 -30.85 9.96 -13.22
C VAL A 294 -32.32 10.34 -13.39
N PHE A 295 -33.08 9.58 -14.19
CA PHE A 295 -34.47 9.85 -14.54
C PHE A 295 -35.49 8.96 -13.80
N ASP A 296 -35.03 7.99 -13.01
CA ASP A 296 -35.84 7.16 -12.11
C ASP A 296 -36.09 7.83 -10.75
#